data_AF-A0A7C4MRI9-F1
#
_entry.id   AF-A0A7C4MRI9-F1
#
_cell.length_a   1.000
_cell.length_b   1.000
_cell.length_c   1.000
_cell.angle_alpha   90.00
_cell.angle_beta   90.00
_cell.angle_gamma   90.00
#
_symmetry.space_group_name_H-M   'P 1'
#
loop_
_entity.id
_entity.type
_entity.pdbx_description
1 polymer ?
#
loop_
_entity_poly.entity_id
_entity_poly.type
_entity_poly.pdbx_seq_one_letter_code
_entity_poly.pdbx_strand_id
1 'polypeptide(L)' 'MHNVEKFRREIDEIDDEILSLLNKRSKIVLDIAHVKRNENAKFYSPERERQILERLTSRNQGPFPNETLKVI' A
#
# COMPACT_ATOMS: atom_id res chain seq x y z
N MET A 1 -17.01 -31.53 1.09
CA MET A 1 -15.53 -31.49 0.99
C MET A 1 -15.12 -30.02 0.96
N HIS A 2 -14.12 -29.65 1.75
CA HIS A 2 -14.06 -28.40 2.51
C HIS A 2 -13.90 -27.11 1.67
N ASN A 3 -14.88 -26.21 1.78
CA ASN A 3 -14.91 -24.86 1.18
C ASN A 3 -13.73 -23.96 1.64
N VAL A 4 -13.10 -24.31 2.77
CA VAL A 4 -11.96 -23.58 3.36
C VAL A 4 -10.73 -23.56 2.45
N GLU A 5 -10.40 -24.68 1.80
CA GLU A 5 -9.22 -24.74 0.90
C GLU A 5 -9.43 -23.96 -0.40
N LYS A 6 -10.69 -23.69 -0.77
CA LYS A 6 -10.99 -22.78 -1.87
C LYS A 6 -10.74 -21.34 -1.44
N PHE A 7 -11.29 -20.92 -0.29
CA PHE A 7 -11.08 -19.57 0.22
C PHE A 7 -9.61 -19.26 0.53
N ARG A 8 -8.83 -20.25 0.99
CA ARG A 8 -7.38 -20.08 1.19
C ARG A 8 -6.66 -19.74 -0.10
N ARG A 9 -6.96 -20.44 -1.19
CA ARG A 9 -6.38 -20.13 -2.51
C ARG A 9 -6.79 -18.75 -3.01
N GLU A 10 -8.05 -18.35 -2.79
CA GLU A 10 -8.50 -16.99 -3.12
C GLU A 10 -7.71 -15.93 -2.31
N ILE A 11 -7.39 -16.20 -1.04
CA ILE A 11 -6.53 -15.33 -0.23
C ILE A 11 -5.10 -15.30 -0.77
N ASP A 12 -4.51 -16.46 -1.08
CA ASP A 12 -3.14 -16.54 -1.61
C ASP A 12 -3.01 -15.73 -2.92
N GLU A 13 -4.01 -15.81 -3.81
CA GLU A 13 -4.06 -15.04 -5.06
C GLU A 13 -4.12 -13.52 -4.77
N ILE A 14 -4.94 -13.09 -3.80
CA ILE A 14 -5.03 -11.68 -3.39
C ILE A 14 -3.69 -11.20 -2.79
N ASP A 15 -3.03 -12.02 -1.97
CA ASP A 15 -1.76 -11.68 -1.34
C ASP A 15 -0.64 -11.52 -2.38
N ASP A 16 -0.61 -12.38 -3.41
CA ASP A 16 0.31 -12.24 -4.55
C ASP A 16 0.07 -10.94 -5.33
N GLU A 17 -1.20 -10.55 -5.52
CA GLU A 17 -1.55 -9.26 -6.13
C GLU A 17 -1.10 -8.07 -5.27
N ILE A 18 -1.31 -8.13 -3.94
CA ILE A 18 -0.84 -7.11 -3.00
C ILE A 18 0.69 -6.99 -3.09
N LEU A 19 1.43 -8.10 -3.08
CA LEU A 19 2.89 -8.08 -3.20
C LEU A 19 3.34 -7.45 -4.53
N SER A 20 2.68 -7.79 -5.64
CA SER A 20 2.95 -7.20 -6.95
C SER A 20 2.72 -5.68 -6.95
N LEU A 21 1.61 -5.22 -6.37
CA LEU A 21 1.28 -3.79 -6.26
C LEU A 21 2.27 -3.04 -5.35
N LEU A 22 2.67 -3.64 -4.22
CA LEU A 22 3.68 -3.08 -3.33
C LEU A 22 5.04 -2.95 -4.04
N ASN A 23 5.47 -3.96 -4.78
CA ASN A 23 6.70 -3.90 -5.58
C ASN A 23 6.66 -2.80 -6.64
N LYS A 24 5.53 -2.65 -7.36
CA LYS A 24 5.33 -1.55 -8.31
C LYS A 24 5.40 -0.19 -7.62
N ARG A 25 4.73 -0.02 -6.47
CA ARG A 25 4.78 1.21 -5.66
C ARG A 25 6.21 1.52 -5.23
N SER A 26 6.96 0.52 -4.76
CA SER A 26 8.36 0.69 -4.32
C SER A 26 9.28 1.17 -5.45
N LYS A 27 9.11 0.67 -6.68
CA LYS A 27 9.86 1.17 -7.84
C LYS A 27 9.63 2.66 -8.06
N ILE A 28 8.38 3.12 -8.01
CA ILE A 28 8.04 4.54 -8.14
C ILE A 28 8.67 5.36 -6.99
N VAL A 29 8.69 4.84 -5.77
CA VAL A 29 9.36 5.49 -4.63
C VAL A 29 10.86 5.64 -4.88
N LEU A 30 11.52 4.63 -5.46
CA LEU A 30 12.93 4.70 -5.83
C LEU A 30 13.16 5.77 -6.92
N ASP A 31 12.31 5.83 -7.94
CA ASP A 31 12.40 6.87 -8.98
C ASP A 31 12.25 8.28 -8.38
N ILE A 32 11.30 8.47 -7.45
CA ILE A 32 11.16 9.73 -6.70
C ILE A 32 12.43 10.05 -5.91
N ALA A 33 13.05 9.05 -5.28
CA ALA A 33 14.30 9.23 -4.54
C ALA A 33 15.45 9.63 -5.47
N HIS A 34 15.53 9.04 -6.67
CA HIS A 34 16.52 9.43 -7.68
C HIS A 34 16.35 10.89 -8.11
N VAL A 35 15.11 11.35 -8.35
CA VAL A 35 14.82 12.75 -8.67
C VAL A 35 15.21 13.68 -7.52
N LYS A 36 14.77 13.39 -6.30
CA LYS A 36 15.05 14.23 -5.12
C LYS A 36 16.53 14.30 -4.73
N ARG A 37 17.29 13.24 -4.99
CA ARG A 37 18.75 13.23 -4.77
C ARG A 37 19.45 14.30 -5.61
N ASN A 38 18.97 14.53 -6.83
CA ASN A 38 19.53 15.56 -7.71
C ASN A 38 19.18 16.99 -7.25
N GLU A 39 18.16 17.13 -6.39
CA GLU A 39 17.64 18.41 -5.91
C GLU A 39 18.05 18.76 -4.47
N ASN A 40 18.90 17.95 -3.80
CA ASN A 40 19.21 18.06 -2.36
C ASN A 40 17.95 18.10 -1.45
N ALA A 41 16.85 17.51 -1.91
CA ALA A 41 15.57 17.55 -1.19
C ALA A 41 15.50 16.48 -0.09
N LYS A 42 14.71 16.75 0.96
CA LYS A 42 14.48 15.76 2.05
C LYS A 42 13.73 14.53 1.51
N PHE A 43 14.26 13.35 1.83
CA PHE A 43 13.65 12.06 1.45
C PHE A 43 12.36 11.78 2.23
N TYR A 44 12.28 12.20 3.49
CA TYR A 44 11.11 12.03 4.35
C TYR A 44 10.13 13.21 4.21
N SER A 45 8.83 12.90 4.01
CA SER A 45 7.77 13.89 3.84
C SER A 45 6.50 13.49 4.64
N PRO A 46 6.39 13.93 5.91
CA PRO A 46 5.23 13.64 6.77
C PRO A 46 3.90 14.07 6.15
N GLU A 47 3.90 15.22 5.47
CA GLU A 47 2.71 15.75 4.82
C GLU A 47 2.22 14.83 3.70
N ARG A 48 3.15 14.23 2.94
CA ARG A 48 2.77 13.26 1.90
C ARG A 48 2.13 12.02 2.51
N GLU A 49 2.65 11.53 3.64
CA GLU A 49 2.10 10.37 4.35
C GLU A 49 0.67 10.65 4.84
N ARG A 50 0.45 11.81 5.48
CA ARG A 50 -0.88 12.26 5.92
C ARG A 50 -1.88 12.29 4.77
N GLN A 51 -1.50 12.87 3.63
CA GLN A 51 -2.36 12.94 2.44
C GLN A 51 -2.68 11.55 1.87
N ILE A 52 -1.75 10.59 1.92
CA ILE A 52 -2.02 9.21 1.49
C ILE A 52 -3.08 8.61 2.41
N LEU A 53 -2.90 8.70 3.72
CA LEU A 53 -3.79 8.11 4.71
C LEU A 53 -5.20 8.71 4.61
N GLU A 54 -5.35 10.03 4.53
CA GLU A 54 -6.64 10.70 4.37
C GLU A 54 -7.38 10.27 3.09
N ARG A 55 -6.65 10.16 1.98
CA ARG A 55 -7.23 9.69 0.72
C ARG A 55 -7.66 8.22 0.80
N LEU A 56 -6.91 7.37 1.49
CA LEU A 56 -7.23 5.95 1.59
C LEU A 56 -8.40 5.70 2.56
N THR A 57 -8.39 6.34 3.73
CA THR A 57 -9.47 6.19 4.73
C THR A 57 -10.80 6.79 4.25
N SER A 58 -10.78 7.89 3.50
CA SER A 58 -12.00 8.47 2.89
C SER A 58 -12.62 7.60 1.80
N ARG A 59 -11.82 6.72 1.17
CA ARG A 59 -12.27 5.81 0.10
C ARG A 59 -12.61 4.40 0.59
N ASN A 60 -12.20 4.04 1.81
CA ASN A 60 -12.45 2.72 2.36
C ASN A 60 -13.92 2.57 2.75
N GLN A 61 -14.63 1.68 2.06
CA GLN A 61 -16.05 1.36 2.31
C GLN A 61 -16.23 0.13 3.21
N GLY A 62 -15.15 -0.38 3.80
CA GLY A 62 -15.13 -1.62 4.57
C GLY A 62 -14.98 -2.87 3.69
N PRO A 63 -15.00 -4.08 4.28
CA PRO A 63 -15.14 -4.35 5.71
C PRO A 63 -13.85 -4.11 6.52
N PHE A 64 -12.74 -3.76 5.88
CA PHE A 64 -11.45 -3.53 6.54
C PHE A 64 -11.49 -2.27 7.43
N PRO A 65 -11.05 -2.31 8.71
CA PRO A 65 -11.10 -1.15 9.59
C PRO A 65 -10.14 -0.03 9.18
N ASN A 66 -10.61 1.21 9.22
CA ASN A 66 -9.77 2.38 8.94
C ASN A 66 -8.58 2.53 9.90
N GLU A 67 -8.72 2.13 11.17
CA GLU A 67 -7.61 2.17 12.12
C GLU A 67 -6.53 1.15 11.76
N THR A 68 -6.91 -0.02 11.26
CA THR A 68 -5.96 -1.01 10.75
C THR A 68 -5.27 -0.50 9.48
N LEU A 69 -5.99 0.20 8.60
CA LEU A 69 -5.43 0.77 7.37
C LEU A 69 -4.29 1.78 7.62
N LYS A 70 -4.25 2.40 8.80
CA LYS A 70 -3.21 3.36 9.18
C LYS A 70 -1.91 2.70 9.68
N VAL A 71 -1.94 1.40 9.99
CA VAL A 71 -0.82 0.68 10.62
C VAL A 71 -0.25 -0.46 9.77
N ILE A 72 -0.86 -0.74 8.61
CA ILE A 72 -0.29 -1.65 7.59
C ILE A 72 0.71 -0.90 6.70
#